data_AF-A0A929YP67-F1
#
_entry.id   AF-A0A929YP67-F1
#
_cell.length_a   1.000
_cell.length_b   1.000
_cell.length_c   1.000
_cell.angle_alpha   90.00
_cell.angle_beta   90.00
_cell.angle_gamma   90.00
#
_symmetry.space_group_name_H-M   'P 1'
#
loop_
_entity.id
_entity.type
_entity.pdbx_description
1 polymer ?
#
loop_
_entity_poly.entity_id
_entity_poly.type
_entity_poly.pdbx_seq_one_letter_code
_entity_poly.pdbx_strand_id
1 'polypeptide(L)'
;MKNRAVSIVGECSNVGKTTLIKHLLEIFSKEGLKVGVVKHHHKEFDFDREGKDSFIFSKSGASCVKMVSPNRVITIENLNYEKSLYDVLETMTDYDFVLVEG
;
A
#
# COMPACT_ATOMS: atom_id res chain seq x y z
N MET A 1 2.73 16.03 -11.88
CA MET A 1 1.50 16.36 -11.12
C MET A 1 1.85 16.32 -9.64
N LYS A 2 1.32 17.23 -8.80
CA LYS A 2 1.58 17.21 -7.35
C LYS A 2 0.77 16.05 -6.75
N ASN A 3 1.43 14.97 -6.38
CA ASN A 3 0.82 13.94 -5.55
C ASN A 3 0.44 14.57 -4.22
N ARG A 4 -0.86 14.62 -3.94
CA ARG A 4 -1.38 15.14 -2.67
C ARG A 4 -1.33 13.98 -1.69
N ALA A 5 -0.32 13.97 -0.83
CA ALA A 5 -0.17 12.96 0.21
C ALA A 5 -0.38 13.61 1.59
N VAL A 6 -1.08 12.91 2.48
CA VAL A 6 -1.24 13.29 3.89
C VAL A 6 -0.70 12.16 4.75
N SER A 7 0.34 12.46 5.54
CA SER A 7 0.95 11.49 6.45
C SER A 7 0.28 11.54 7.82
N ILE A 8 -0.10 10.37 8.32
CA ILE A 8 -0.61 10.16 9.67
C ILE A 8 0.50 9.42 10.43
N VAL A 9 1.16 10.15 11.33
CA VAL A 9 2.30 9.68 12.11
C VAL A 9 1.95 9.55 13.59
N GLY A 10 2.69 8.72 14.32
CA GLY A 10 2.50 8.55 15.76
C GLY A 10 3.77 8.05 16.43
N GLU A 11 3.92 8.38 17.71
CA GLU A 11 5.15 8.12 18.48
C GLU A 11 5.52 6.64 18.55
N CYS A 12 4.54 5.74 18.56
CA CYS A 12 4.76 4.30 18.56
C CYS A 12 3.65 3.53 17.80
N SER A 13 3.82 2.22 17.69
CA SER A 13 2.80 1.31 17.15
C SER A 13 1.58 1.25 18.07
N ASN A 14 0.41 0.91 17.53
CA ASN A 14 -0.84 0.73 18.27
C ASN A 14 -1.42 1.98 18.98
N VAL A 15 -1.06 3.19 18.53
CA VAL A 15 -1.64 4.45 19.03
C VAL A 15 -2.94 4.88 18.32
N GLY A 16 -3.53 3.99 17.49
CA GLY A 16 -4.81 4.25 16.81
C GLY A 16 -4.72 4.82 15.39
N LYS A 17 -3.53 4.90 14.78
CA LYS A 17 -3.34 5.37 13.39
C LYS A 17 -4.21 4.60 12.39
N THR A 18 -4.15 3.27 12.44
CA THR A 18 -4.94 2.39 11.58
C THR A 18 -6.45 2.61 11.79
N THR A 19 -6.89 2.82 13.04
CA THR A 19 -8.29 3.11 13.37
C THR A 19 -8.75 4.44 12.79
N LEU A 20 -7.92 5.49 12.90
CA LEU A 20 -8.20 6.79 12.31
C LEU A 20 -8.29 6.70 10.78
N ILE A 21 -7.31 6.08 10.14
CA ILE A 21 -7.28 5.88 8.68
C ILE A 21 -8.54 5.14 8.22
N LYS A 22 -8.94 4.07 8.92
CA LYS A 22 -10.16 3.32 8.59
C LYS A 22 -11.40 4.21 8.58
N HIS A 23 -11.62 5.00 9.63
CA HIS A 23 -12.80 5.89 9.68
C HIS A 23 -12.76 6.99 8.62
N LEU A 24 -11.57 7.54 8.32
CA LEU A 24 -11.40 8.50 7.24
C LEU A 24 -11.76 7.89 5.88
N LEU A 25 -11.31 6.67 5.58
CA LEU A 25 -11.65 5.97 4.34
C LEU A 25 -13.16 5.74 4.22
N GLU A 26 -13.85 5.38 5.31
CA GLU A 26 -15.31 5.22 5.32
C GLU A 26 -16.03 6.53 4.97
N ILE A 27 -15.55 7.68 5.44
CA ILE A 27 -16.11 9.00 5.12
C ILE A 27 -15.81 9.35 3.66
N PHE A 28 -14.55 9.28 3.23
CA PHE A 28 -14.15 9.67 1.87
C PHE A 28 -14.78 8.80 0.80
N SER A 29 -14.94 7.49 1.07
CA SER A 29 -15.65 6.60 0.16
C SER A 29 -17.12 6.97 -0.01
N LYS A 30 -17.80 7.44 1.05
CA LYS A 30 -19.21 7.90 0.97
C LYS A 30 -19.34 9.17 0.13
N GLU A 31 -18.31 10.01 0.14
CA GLU A 31 -18.22 11.22 -0.69
C GLU A 31 -17.76 10.93 -2.14
N GLY A 32 -17.51 9.67 -2.49
CA GLY A 32 -17.09 9.27 -3.85
C GLY A 32 -15.63 9.55 -4.20
N LEU A 33 -14.79 9.87 -3.20
CA LEU A 33 -13.36 10.13 -3.39
C LEU A 33 -12.58 8.82 -3.53
N LYS A 34 -11.66 8.76 -4.49
CA LYS A 34 -10.70 7.67 -4.69
C LYS A 34 -9.46 7.94 -3.86
N VAL A 35 -9.38 7.32 -2.69
CA VAL A 35 -8.25 7.50 -1.76
C VAL A 35 -7.29 6.33 -1.83
N GLY A 36 -6.03 6.62 -2.12
CA GLY A 36 -4.93 5.65 -2.02
C GLY A 36 -4.40 5.55 -0.58
N VAL A 37 -3.81 4.41 -0.21
CA VAL A 37 -3.14 4.24 1.08
C VAL A 37 -1.77 3.62 0.88
N VAL A 38 -0.75 4.23 1.47
CA VAL A 38 0.59 3.65 1.61
C VAL A 38 0.84 3.40 3.08
N LYS A 39 1.19 2.16 3.43
CA LYS A 39 1.67 1.82 4.75
C LYS A 39 3.19 1.69 4.71
N HIS A 40 3.89 2.64 5.31
CA HIS A 40 5.34 2.65 5.28
C HIS A 40 5.88 1.81 6.43
N HIS A 41 6.50 0.68 6.11
CA HIS A 41 7.12 -0.21 7.09
C HIS A 41 8.64 -0.04 7.08
N HIS A 42 9.25 0.23 8.23
CA HIS A 42 10.71 0.25 8.40
C HIS A 42 11.35 -1.14 8.49
N LYS A 43 10.55 -2.20 8.42
CA LYS A 43 10.99 -3.60 8.50
C LYS A 43 10.37 -4.36 7.35
N GLU A 44 11.03 -5.45 6.94
CA GLU A 44 10.43 -6.42 6.04
C GLU A 44 9.07 -6.87 6.60
N PHE A 45 8.07 -6.92 5.73
CA PHE A 45 6.75 -7.43 6.05
C PHE A 45 6.41 -8.54 5.07
N ASP A 46 5.88 -9.65 5.58
CA ASP A 46 5.38 -10.73 4.74
C ASP A 46 3.88 -10.51 4.55
N PHE A 47 3.50 -10.01 3.38
CA PHE A 47 2.10 -9.83 3.02
C PHE A 47 1.49 -11.11 2.45
N ASP A 48 2.32 -11.98 1.87
CA ASP A 48 1.86 -13.20 1.24
C ASP A 48 1.83 -14.36 2.24
N ARG A 49 0.99 -15.36 1.96
CA ARG A 49 0.90 -16.55 2.80
C ARG A 49 1.69 -17.67 2.14
N GLU A 50 2.56 -18.28 2.94
CA GLU A 50 3.28 -19.50 2.55
C GLU A 50 2.31 -20.56 2.01
N GLY A 51 2.67 -21.16 0.86
CA GLY A 51 1.87 -22.20 0.20
C GLY A 51 0.86 -21.72 -0.85
N LYS A 52 0.73 -20.41 -1.11
CA LYS A 52 -0.03 -19.90 -2.27
C LYS A 52 0.84 -19.79 -3.52
N ASP A 53 0.20 -19.85 -4.69
CA ASP A 53 0.88 -19.68 -5.99
C ASP A 53 1.69 -18.38 -6.06
N SER A 54 1.15 -17.28 -5.53
CA SER A 54 1.84 -15.98 -5.49
C SER A 54 3.14 -16.03 -4.68
N PHE A 55 3.14 -16.75 -3.55
CA PHE A 55 4.31 -16.94 -2.72
C PHE A 55 5.35 -17.81 -3.43
N ILE A 56 4.90 -18.90 -4.06
CA ILE A 56 5.78 -19.81 -4.82
C ILE A 56 6.43 -19.06 -5.98
N PHE A 57 5.68 -18.29 -6.77
CA PHE A 57 6.22 -17.51 -7.88
C PHE A 57 7.24 -16.47 -7.41
N SER A 58 6.91 -15.75 -6.33
CA SER A 58 7.80 -14.76 -5.71
C SER A 58 9.13 -15.41 -5.28
N LYS A 59 9.08 -16.50 -4.51
CA LYS A 59 10.28 -17.23 -4.04
C LYS A 59 11.04 -17.94 -5.16
N SER A 60 10.39 -18.25 -6.28
CA SER A 60 11.01 -18.84 -7.47
C SER A 60 11.77 -17.83 -8.33
N GLY A 61 11.83 -16.56 -7.93
CA GLY A 61 12.63 -15.53 -8.60
C GLY A 61 11.83 -14.60 -9.52
N ALA A 62 10.49 -14.61 -9.46
CA ALA A 62 9.72 -13.62 -10.18
C ALA A 62 9.97 -12.21 -9.60
N SER A 63 10.47 -11.27 -10.41
CA SER A 63 10.65 -9.88 -9.99
C SER A 63 9.32 -9.15 -9.79
N CYS A 64 8.25 -9.62 -10.44
CA CYS A 64 6.89 -9.11 -10.28
C CYS A 64 5.89 -10.26 -10.35
N VAL A 65 4.96 -10.31 -9.39
CA VAL A 65 3.83 -11.23 -9.38
C VAL A 65 2.54 -10.43 -9.38
N LYS A 66 1.62 -10.73 -10.32
CA LYS A 66 0.31 -10.10 -10.39
C LYS A 66 -0.79 -11.14 -10.25
N MET A 67 -1.74 -10.89 -9.35
CA MET A 67 -2.97 -11.66 -9.23
C MET A 67 -4.14 -10.77 -9.67
N VAL A 68 -5.02 -11.31 -10.51
CA VAL A 68 -6.17 -10.57 -11.06
C VAL A 68 -7.46 -11.34 -10.77
N SER A 69 -8.48 -10.61 -10.32
CA SER A 69 -9.87 -11.05 -10.22
C SER A 69 -10.78 -10.01 -10.89
N PRO A 70 -12.09 -10.27 -11.06
CA PRO A 70 -13.01 -9.32 -11.68
C PRO A 70 -13.04 -7.91 -11.07
N ASN A 71 -12.67 -7.78 -9.79
CA ASN A 71 -12.77 -6.53 -9.03
C ASN A 71 -11.51 -6.18 -8.23
N ARG A 72 -10.42 -6.92 -8.39
CA ARG A 72 -9.20 -6.69 -7.61
C ARG A 72 -7.96 -7.11 -8.39
N VAL A 73 -6.93 -6.29 -8.26
CA VAL A 73 -5.58 -6.64 -8.68
C VAL A 73 -4.68 -6.56 -7.45
N ILE A 74 -3.79 -7.53 -7.30
CA ILE A 74 -2.69 -7.49 -6.34
C ILE A 74 -1.40 -7.51 -7.16
N THR A 75 -0.49 -6.60 -6.84
CA THR A 75 0.86 -6.56 -7.42
C THR A 75 1.86 -6.71 -6.29
N ILE A 76 2.79 -7.65 -6.44
CA ILE A 76 3.94 -7.86 -5.56
C ILE A 76 5.18 -7.57 -6.42
N GLU A 77 5.99 -6.59 -6.00
CA GLU A 77 7.27 -6.26 -6.63
C GLU A 77 8.40 -6.70 -5.68
N ASN A 78 9.23 -7.64 -6.13
CA ASN A 78 10.41 -8.07 -5.39
C ASN A 78 11.59 -7.20 -5.83
N LEU A 79 12.03 -6.31 -4.94
CA LEU A 79 13.09 -5.36 -5.22
C LEU A 79 14.40 -5.83 -4.58
N ASN A 80 15.52 -5.60 -5.27
CA ASN A 80 16.87 -5.78 -4.73
C ASN A 80 17.47 -4.46 -4.19
N TYR A 81 16.64 -3.43 -4.04
CA TYR A 81 16.97 -2.12 -3.49
C TYR A 81 15.77 -1.55 -2.72
N GLU A 82 16.02 -0.58 -1.84
CA GLU A 82 14.97 0.14 -1.12
C GLU A 82 14.37 1.24 -2.00
N LYS A 83 13.07 1.14 -2.28
CA LYS A 83 12.32 2.15 -3.03
C LYS A 83 11.87 3.26 -2.09
N SER A 84 12.05 4.53 -2.47
CA SER A 84 11.63 5.63 -1.61
C SER A 84 10.10 5.75 -1.59
N LEU A 85 9.56 6.30 -0.50
CA LEU A 85 8.14 6.65 -0.42
C LEU A 85 7.71 7.56 -1.58
N TYR A 86 8.58 8.48 -2.01
CA TYR A 86 8.32 9.36 -3.15
C TYR A 86 8.14 8.59 -4.45
N ASP A 87 9.03 7.63 -4.74
CA ASP A 87 8.93 6.79 -5.94
C ASP A 87 7.64 5.97 -5.94
N VAL A 88 7.17 5.50 -4.78
CA VAL A 88 5.89 4.80 -4.65
C VAL A 88 4.73 5.75 -4.94
N LEU A 89 4.73 6.94 -4.33
CA LEU A 89 3.68 7.94 -4.54
C LEU A 89 3.58 8.34 -6.02
N GLU A 90 4.69 8.48 -6.74
CA GLU A 90 4.72 8.79 -8.17
C GLU A 90 3.95 7.79 -9.04
N THR A 91 3.81 6.54 -8.60
CA THR A 91 3.01 5.52 -9.30
C THR A 91 1.51 5.60 -9.03
N MET A 92 1.07 6.37 -8.02
CA MET A 92 -0.33 6.42 -7.57
C MET A 92 -1.12 7.56 -8.22
N THR A 93 -1.19 7.59 -9.55
CA THR A 93 -1.76 8.73 -10.31
C THR A 93 -3.28 8.74 -10.41
N ASP A 94 -3.96 7.61 -10.16
CA ASP A 94 -5.41 7.45 -10.38
C ASP A 94 -6.27 7.77 -9.14
N TYR A 95 -5.66 8.37 -8.11
CA TYR A 95 -6.28 8.69 -6.83
C TYR A 95 -6.38 10.21 -6.63
N ASP A 96 -7.43 10.67 -5.95
CA ASP A 96 -7.63 12.09 -5.61
C ASP A 96 -6.56 12.58 -4.61
N PHE A 97 -6.17 11.70 -3.69
CA PHE A 97 -5.04 11.87 -2.77
C PHE A 97 -4.64 10.52 -2.15
N VAL A 98 -3.50 10.51 -1.46
CA VAL A 98 -2.95 9.33 -0.78
C VAL A 98 -2.81 9.60 0.72
N LEU A 99 -3.26 8.67 1.55
CA LEU A 99 -2.94 8.63 2.97
C LEU A 99 -1.69 7.80 3.20
N VAL A 100 -0.75 8.30 3.99
CA VAL A 100 0.45 7.57 4.38
C VAL A 100 0.38 7.23 5.86
N GLU A 101 0.44 5.94 6.21
CA GLU A 101 0.60 5.49 7.59
C GLU A 101 2.09 5.35 7.91
N GLY A 102 2.56 6.11 8.92
CA GLY A 102 3.93 6.08 9.45
C GLY A 102 3.96 5.93 10.97
#